data_AF-A0A925GPE3-F1
#
_entry.id   AF-A0A925GPE3-F1
#
_cell.length_a   1.000
_cell.length_b   1.000
_cell.length_c   1.000
_cell.angle_alpha   90.00
_cell.angle_beta   90.00
_cell.angle_gamma   90.00
#
_symmetry.space_group_name_H-M   'P 1'
#
loop_
_entity.id
_entity.type
_entity.pdbx_description
1 polymer ?
#
loop_
_entity_poly.entity_id
_entity_poly.type
_entity_poly.pdbx_seq_one_letter_code
_entity_poly.pdbx_strand_id
1 'polypeptide(L)'
;MFSQFSIAEKISEATSLVARVLEQAGYPERIEDTFELIRANECGIALENLCSNLHEFSCPVPQRAYELLQEAGNAMRVDSKYWQLLEPQIVG
;
A
#
# COMPACT_ATOMS: atom_id res chain seq x y z
N MET A 1 20.97 7.85 13.79
CA MET A 1 19.86 7.03 14.29
C MET A 1 18.77 7.11 13.24
N PHE A 2 18.66 6.10 12.38
CA PHE A 2 17.66 6.14 11.31
C PHE A 2 16.29 5.99 11.97
N SER A 3 15.41 6.97 11.77
CA SER A 3 14.02 6.87 12.21
C SER A 3 13.42 5.68 11.48
N GLN A 4 13.19 4.59 12.19
CA GLN A 4 12.53 3.42 11.63
C GLN A 4 11.05 3.78 11.53
N PHE A 5 10.53 4.05 10.34
CA PHE A 5 9.11 4.35 10.14
C PHE A 5 8.24 3.30 10.85
N SER A 6 7.20 3.73 11.55
CA SER A 6 6.14 2.87 12.05
C SER A 6 5.42 2.17 10.89
N ILE A 7 4.67 1.11 11.18
CA ILE A 7 3.85 0.41 10.18
C ILE A 7 2.86 1.38 9.51
N ALA A 8 2.19 2.22 10.30
CA ALA A 8 1.25 3.21 9.81
C ALA A 8 1.91 4.22 8.86
N GLU A 9 3.12 4.70 9.19
CA GLU A 9 3.87 5.62 8.32
C GLU A 9 4.28 4.97 7.01
N LYS A 10 4.73 3.71 7.02
CA LYS A 10 5.08 2.98 5.79
C LYS A 10 3.89 2.83 4.86
N ILE A 11 2.73 2.40 5.38
CA ILE A 11 1.52 2.25 4.57
C ILE A 11 1.06 3.62 4.08
N SER A 12 1.08 4.65 4.93
CA SER A 12 0.71 6.02 4.53
C SER A 12 1.59 6.57 3.40
N GLU A 13 2.89 6.34 3.47
CA GLU A 13 3.83 6.74 2.43
C GLU A 13 3.60 5.96 1.14
N ALA A 14 3.42 4.64 1.22
CA ALA A 14 3.06 3.81 0.06
C ALA A 14 1.75 4.30 -0.59
N THR A 15 0.70 4.58 0.19
CA THR A 15 -0.57 5.14 -0.27
C THR A 15 -0.36 6.47 -0.98
N SER A 16 0.47 7.35 -0.43
CA SER A 16 0.77 8.66 -1.03
C SER A 16 1.49 8.53 -2.37
N LEU A 17 2.40 7.56 -2.49
CA LEU A 17 3.15 7.28 -3.73
C LEU A 17 2.25 6.74 -4.85
N VAL A 18 1.16 6.05 -4.50
CA VAL A 18 0.20 5.49 -5.48
C VAL A 18 -1.10 6.30 -5.59
N ALA A 19 -1.26 7.37 -4.81
CA ALA A 19 -2.49 8.18 -4.79
C ALA A 19 -2.87 8.66 -6.19
N ARG A 20 -1.92 9.26 -6.91
CA ARG A 20 -2.17 9.77 -8.26
C ARG A 20 -2.60 8.69 -9.24
N VAL A 21 -2.08 7.46 -9.13
CA VAL A 21 -2.46 6.38 -10.07
C VAL A 21 -3.86 5.86 -9.78
N LEU A 22 -4.26 5.80 -8.51
CA LEU A 22 -5.63 5.46 -8.11
C LEU A 22 -6.64 6.54 -8.51
N GLU A 23 -6.27 7.83 -8.34
CA GLU A 23 -7.08 8.95 -8.82
C GLU A 23 -7.28 8.89 -10.34
N GLN A 24 -6.21 8.62 -11.10
CA GLN A 24 -6.27 8.48 -12.55
C GLN A 24 -7.05 7.25 -13.01
N ALA A 25 -7.04 6.18 -12.22
CA ALA A 25 -7.86 4.99 -12.44
C ALA A 25 -9.36 5.23 -12.12
N GLY A 26 -9.71 6.37 -11.50
CA GLY A 26 -11.09 6.74 -11.17
C GLY A 26 -11.56 6.25 -9.80
N TYR A 27 -10.63 5.89 -8.90
CA TYR A 27 -10.93 5.35 -7.57
C TYR A 27 -10.26 6.15 -6.42
N PRO A 28 -10.43 7.50 -6.38
CA PRO A 28 -9.82 8.32 -5.33
C PRO A 28 -10.27 7.95 -3.91
N GLU A 29 -11.48 7.41 -3.75
CA GLU A 29 -12.04 6.99 -2.45
C GLU A 29 -11.20 5.89 -1.78
N ARG A 30 -10.48 5.07 -2.54
CA ARG A 30 -9.63 3.99 -2.01
C ARG A 30 -8.44 4.51 -1.21
N ILE A 31 -7.99 5.72 -1.52
CA ILE A 31 -6.94 6.41 -0.79
C ILE A 31 -7.45 6.78 0.60
N GLU A 32 -8.65 7.38 0.65
CA GLU A 32 -9.30 7.77 1.90
C GLU A 32 -9.64 6.56 2.77
N ASP A 33 -10.24 5.51 2.18
CA ASP A 33 -10.52 4.23 2.84
C ASP A 33 -9.26 3.65 3.52
N THR A 34 -8.13 3.69 2.81
CA THR A 34 -6.85 3.19 3.34
C THR A 34 -6.40 4.00 4.56
N PHE A 35 -6.51 5.34 4.49
CA PHE A 35 -6.16 6.19 5.63
C PHE A 35 -7.15 6.07 6.80
N GLU A 36 -8.43 5.81 6.54
CA GLU A 36 -9.42 5.52 7.58
C GLU A 36 -9.05 4.26 8.37
N LEU A 37 -8.67 3.19 7.68
CA LEU A 37 -8.22 1.94 8.30
C LEU A 37 -6.96 2.16 9.14
N ILE A 38 -6.00 2.97 8.66
CA ILE A 38 -4.81 3.34 9.44
C ILE A 38 -5.22 4.09 10.72
N ARG A 39 -6.13 5.07 10.63
CA ARG A 39 -6.64 5.82 11.80
C ARG A 39 -7.39 4.92 12.79
N ALA A 40 -8.07 3.88 12.30
CA ALA A 40 -8.75 2.88 13.11
C ALA A 40 -7.79 1.83 13.72
N ASN A 41 -6.48 1.96 13.50
CA ASN A 41 -5.45 1.00 13.93
C ASN A 41 -5.60 -0.39 13.25
N GLU A 42 -6.20 -0.43 12.06
CA GLU A 42 -6.42 -1.63 11.24
C GLU A 42 -5.40 -1.70 10.09
N CYS A 43 -4.11 -1.53 10.40
CA CYS A 43 -3.03 -1.46 9.39
C CYS A 43 -2.92 -2.72 8.50
N GLY A 44 -3.25 -3.91 9.02
CA GLY A 44 -3.26 -5.14 8.23
C GLY A 44 -4.29 -5.07 7.11
N ILE A 45 -5.52 -4.68 7.45
CA ILE A 45 -6.62 -4.51 6.48
C ILE A 45 -6.31 -3.39 5.50
N ALA A 46 -5.73 -2.27 5.99
CA ALA A 46 -5.29 -1.17 5.13
C ALA A 46 -4.31 -1.65 4.03
N LEU A 47 -3.31 -2.46 4.40
CA LEU A 47 -2.35 -3.02 3.47
C LEU A 47 -3.00 -4.00 2.48
N GLU A 48 -3.81 -4.94 2.97
CA GLU A 48 -4.49 -5.94 2.14
C GLU A 48 -5.39 -5.27 1.09
N ASN A 49 -6.18 -4.29 1.51
CA ASN A 49 -7.09 -3.55 0.64
C ASN A 49 -6.32 -2.71 -0.38
N LEU A 50 -5.29 -1.99 0.06
CA LEU A 50 -4.48 -1.19 -0.86
C LEU A 50 -3.85 -2.05 -1.96
N CYS A 51 -3.24 -3.19 -1.59
CA CYS A 51 -2.64 -4.07 -2.58
C CYS A 51 -3.69 -4.69 -3.51
N SER A 52 -4.83 -5.10 -2.97
CA SER A 52 -5.93 -5.66 -3.78
C SER A 52 -6.47 -4.63 -4.77
N ASN A 53 -6.70 -3.40 -4.34
CA ASN A 53 -7.15 -2.30 -5.20
C ASN A 53 -6.15 -2.00 -6.32
N LEU A 54 -4.85 -1.89 -5.98
CA LEU A 54 -3.81 -1.64 -6.98
C LEU A 54 -3.75 -2.75 -8.03
N HIS A 55 -3.96 -4.01 -7.64
CA HIS A 55 -3.98 -5.14 -8.57
C HIS A 55 -5.24 -5.21 -9.42
N GLU A 56 -6.40 -5.09 -8.79
CA GLU A 56 -7.70 -5.15 -9.47
C GLU A 56 -7.79 -4.09 -10.58
N PHE A 57 -7.29 -2.89 -10.32
CA PHE A 57 -7.30 -1.78 -11.27
C PHE A 57 -6.04 -1.71 -12.15
N SER A 58 -5.16 -2.72 -12.09
CA SER A 58 -3.92 -2.77 -12.86
C SER A 58 -3.07 -1.50 -12.74
N CYS A 59 -3.06 -0.89 -11.55
CA CYS A 59 -2.37 0.35 -11.29
C CYS A 59 -0.85 0.12 -11.27
N PRO A 60 -0.05 0.95 -11.97
CA PRO A 60 1.40 0.88 -11.89
C PRO A 60 1.88 1.25 -10.48
N VAL A 61 2.77 0.45 -9.92
CA VAL A 61 3.25 0.58 -8.54
C VAL A 61 4.73 0.97 -8.54
N PRO A 62 5.11 2.15 -8.01
CA PRO A 62 6.52 2.49 -7.87
C PRO A 62 7.28 1.46 -7.02
N GLN A 63 8.51 1.09 -7.42
CA GLN A 63 9.37 0.16 -6.66
C GLN A 63 9.44 0.50 -5.17
N ARG A 64 9.57 1.79 -4.83
CA ARG A 64 9.60 2.24 -3.44
C ARG A 64 8.31 1.97 -2.68
N ALA A 65 7.15 2.13 -3.32
CA ALA A 65 5.86 1.84 -2.70
C ALA A 65 5.74 0.34 -2.41
N TYR A 66 6.16 -0.50 -3.35
CA TYR A 66 6.20 -1.96 -3.17
C TYR A 66 7.08 -2.38 -1.98
N GLU A 67 8.29 -1.82 -1.86
CA GLU A 67 9.21 -2.09 -0.75
C GLU A 67 8.59 -1.74 0.61
N LEU A 68 7.94 -0.58 0.71
CA LEU A 68 7.25 -0.14 1.93
C LEU A 68 6.11 -1.09 2.32
N LEU A 69 5.33 -1.57 1.35
CA LEU A 69 4.28 -2.54 1.57
C LEU A 69 4.85 -3.89 2.04
N GLN A 70 5.93 -4.36 1.42
CA GLN A 70 6.62 -5.57 1.84
C GLN A 70 7.18 -5.44 3.27
N GLU A 71 7.85 -4.33 3.60
CA GLU A 71 8.38 -4.06 4.94
C GLU A 71 7.26 -4.03 5.99
N ALA A 72 6.14 -3.35 5.70
CA ALA A 72 4.99 -3.27 6.59
C ALA A 72 4.30 -4.63 6.78
N GLY A 73 4.06 -5.35 5.69
CA GLY A 73 3.44 -6.68 5.70
C GLY A 73 4.27 -7.70 6.47
N ASN A 74 5.58 -7.73 6.23
CA ASN A 74 6.52 -8.59 6.97
C ASN A 74 6.52 -8.27 8.47
N ALA A 75 6.53 -6.99 8.86
CA ALA A 75 6.50 -6.58 10.26
C ALA A 75 5.20 -7.01 10.97
N MET A 76 4.07 -6.98 10.26
CA MET A 76 2.76 -7.43 10.76
C MET A 76 2.54 -8.95 10.65
N ARG A 77 3.40 -9.67 9.93
CA ARG A 77 3.20 -11.08 9.54
C ARG A 77 1.93 -11.31 8.71
N VAL A 78 1.58 -10.34 7.86
CA VAL A 78 0.55 -10.50 6.82
C VAL A 78 1.08 -11.46 5.74
N ASP A 79 0.20 -12.24 5.13
CA ASP A 79 0.53 -13.18 4.06
C ASP A 79 1.16 -12.45 2.86
N SER A 80 2.31 -12.90 2.38
CA SER A 80 3.04 -12.23 1.31
C SER A 80 2.30 -12.19 -0.02
N LYS A 81 1.30 -13.07 -0.20
CA LYS A 81 0.47 -13.09 -1.41
C LYS A 81 -0.12 -11.72 -1.75
N TYR A 82 -0.43 -10.90 -0.73
CA TYR A 82 -1.10 -9.63 -0.92
C TYR A 82 -0.26 -8.60 -1.64
N TRP A 83 1.05 -8.53 -1.41
CA TRP A 83 1.91 -7.64 -2.20
C TRP A 83 2.56 -8.36 -3.38
N GLN A 84 2.78 -9.68 -3.32
CA GLN A 84 3.35 -10.45 -4.44
C GLN A 84 2.51 -10.35 -5.73
N LEU A 85 1.19 -10.25 -5.62
CA LEU A 85 0.31 -9.99 -6.77
C LEU A 85 0.59 -8.66 -7.51
N LEU A 86 1.32 -7.73 -6.89
CA LEU A 86 1.73 -6.46 -7.50
C LEU A 86 3.00 -6.57 -8.34
N GLU A 87 3.76 -7.67 -8.25
CA GLU A 87 5.04 -7.84 -8.97
C GLU A 87 4.94 -7.52 -10.48
N PRO A 88 3.89 -7.93 -11.22
CA PRO A 88 3.75 -7.60 -12.64
C PRO A 88 3.54 -6.10 -12.94
N GLN A 89 3.20 -5.31 -11.92
CA GLN A 89 2.80 -3.90 -12.04
C GLN A 89 3.88 -2.95 -11.53
N ILE A 90 5.02 -3.47 -11.06
CA ILE A 90 6.10 -2.67 -10.52
C ILE A 90 6.72 -1.84 -11.66
N VAL A 91 6.89 -0.54 -11.40
CA VAL A 91 7.54 0.41 -12.29
C VAL A 91 8.65 1.16 -11.56
N GLY A 92 9.75 1.43 -12.26
CA GLY A 92 10.91 2.15 -11.73
C GLY A 92 12.10 1.25 -11.45
#